data_AF-A0A8B8BPA6-F1
#
_entry.id   AF-A0A8B8BPA6-F1
#
_cell.length_a   1.000
_cell.length_b   1.000
_cell.length_c   1.000
_cell.angle_alpha   90.00
_cell.angle_beta   90.00
_cell.angle_gamma   90.00
#
_symmetry.space_group_name_H-M   'P 1'
#
loop_
_entity.id
_entity.type
_entity.pdbx_description
1 polymer ?
#
loop_
_entity_poly.entity_id
_entity_poly.type
_entity_poly.pdbx_seq_one_letter_code
_entity_poly.pdbx_strand_id
1 'polypeptide(L)'
;MASSKAETLDPAKEIKNVCPICFESFKTPRYLPCFHTFCHNCLSSYILSTCKSKENPVGFPCPLCRQFVPAPSSIGEPEKWTELIPINTIVKMICEKKDQFCDACRRTEEEEVATDWCKSCLESLCRTCVKFHKKNAASQNHELIPLSDKGTVPVTIENRVLCIDHNAPAKYLCVDHEELCCGECVCTKHRKCNQVDEIEKTAENLIQSGTLKKLAQEIQKHNEILIQTKTDGETTMKHIDETADKISQETTDLRDKLVRHINGLVETHLDDLAKKVKGIKEKLAKFDDTVTDRQLLMTQYSQVLTDTEKTPPPILVQNYLKIKRQFKHVTGLCLNQPSVKLHSEASKQLSTILDTFGLADVKVEVKYIPIGRIDLTCADMKLVCELSESGAGDIFGGCFLENGDIVLADSKSFHCLYYSNGNLVRKITVRGHARDVVYRNPSELLISSNVQSRGHIEHYDIEKMQKYKNITKKHVQFFHLTKSSKFIYVACSDFILKLDHEGNTVEQIAVDNGTYSVAVNNRQEIISSSCSTHQVTVMNQSGVKIYSYSHEKLRLPYGLDVNFSGNIFVAGYGSNNIHVLTPTAELLKIFEVAQPRCIKFKENSYKCIVGSVYATTKVYDFLPKDLEA
;
A
#
# COMPACT_ATOMS: atom_id res chain seq x y z
N MET A 1 -24.13 -30.57 15.82
CA MET A 1 -25.54 -30.98 15.99
C MET A 1 -25.99 -30.59 17.37
N ALA A 2 -26.88 -29.60 17.48
CA ALA A 2 -27.65 -29.32 18.69
C ALA A 2 -29.08 -29.06 18.22
N SER A 3 -29.97 -29.98 18.58
CA SER A 3 -31.40 -29.95 18.30
C SER A 3 -32.06 -28.99 19.28
N SER A 4 -32.80 -27.99 18.79
CA SER A 4 -33.72 -27.20 19.61
C SER A 4 -35.09 -27.15 18.93
N LYS A 5 -36.04 -27.74 19.65
CA LYS A 5 -37.48 -27.85 19.45
C LYS A 5 -38.12 -26.72 18.62
N ALA A 6 -38.95 -27.13 17.67
CA ALA A 6 -39.92 -26.28 17.00
C ALA A 6 -40.95 -25.76 18.02
N GLU A 7 -40.84 -24.47 18.35
CA GLU A 7 -41.95 -23.72 18.92
C GLU A 7 -42.88 -23.34 17.77
N THR A 8 -44.09 -23.87 17.82
CA THR A 8 -45.22 -23.48 16.97
C THR A 8 -45.51 -22.00 17.18
N LEU A 9 -45.17 -21.18 16.19
CA LEU A 9 -45.45 -19.74 16.16
C LEU A 9 -46.93 -19.50 15.87
N ASP A 10 -47.58 -18.88 16.84
CA ASP A 10 -48.93 -18.30 16.81
C ASP A 10 -49.12 -17.35 15.60
N PRO A 11 -50.18 -17.48 14.77
CA PRO A 11 -50.36 -16.66 13.56
C PRO A 11 -50.73 -15.18 13.83
N ALA A 12 -50.88 -14.75 15.08
CA ALA A 12 -51.32 -13.40 15.44
C ALA A 12 -50.17 -12.44 15.84
N LYS A 13 -48.98 -12.55 15.24
CA LYS A 13 -47.89 -11.58 15.47
C LYS A 13 -48.17 -10.27 14.73
N GLU A 14 -48.65 -9.30 15.50
CA GLU A 14 -48.77 -7.87 15.16
C GLU A 14 -47.69 -7.40 14.17
N ILE A 15 -48.09 -6.91 13.00
CA ILE A 15 -47.21 -6.17 12.10
C ILE A 15 -46.89 -4.84 12.79
N LYS A 16 -45.73 -4.77 13.44
CA LYS A 16 -45.27 -3.51 14.04
C LYS A 16 -44.93 -2.52 12.91
N ASN A 17 -45.75 -1.49 12.73
CA ASN A 17 -45.51 -0.33 11.86
C ASN A 17 -44.34 0.55 12.35
N VAL A 18 -43.25 -0.08 12.79
CA VAL A 18 -42.09 0.58 13.38
C VAL A 18 -40.83 0.19 12.63
N CYS A 19 -39.92 1.14 12.51
CA CYS A 19 -38.64 0.91 11.91
C CYS A 19 -37.81 -0.08 12.75
N PRO A 20 -37.22 -1.11 12.16
CA PRO A 20 -36.42 -2.11 12.88
C PRO A 20 -35.09 -1.57 13.44
N ILE A 21 -34.70 -0.33 13.09
CA ILE A 21 -33.46 0.31 13.59
C ILE A 21 -33.76 1.17 14.82
N CYS A 22 -34.71 2.11 14.70
CA CYS A 22 -35.05 3.02 15.82
C CYS A 22 -36.21 2.54 16.68
N PHE A 23 -36.93 1.49 16.26
CA PHE A 23 -38.12 0.95 16.92
C PHE A 23 -39.29 1.95 17.09
N GLU A 24 -39.23 3.09 16.38
CA GLU A 24 -40.30 4.10 16.30
C GLU A 24 -41.13 3.95 15.02
N SER A 25 -42.29 4.61 14.93
CA SER A 25 -43.07 4.73 13.70
C SER A 25 -42.21 5.25 12.54
N PHE A 26 -42.43 4.74 11.32
CA PHE A 26 -41.61 5.13 10.17
C PHE A 26 -41.66 6.63 9.88
N LYS A 27 -40.48 7.25 9.81
CA LYS A 27 -40.26 8.63 9.37
C LYS A 27 -39.61 8.61 8.00
N THR A 28 -40.34 9.06 6.98
CA THR A 28 -39.90 9.03 5.57
C THR A 28 -39.40 7.62 5.17
N PRO A 29 -40.28 6.59 5.18
CA PRO A 29 -39.87 5.21 4.96
C PRO A 29 -39.27 5.02 3.57
N ARG A 30 -38.12 4.35 3.49
CA ARG A 30 -37.40 3.98 2.28
C ARG A 30 -37.38 2.45 2.19
N TYR A 31 -37.66 1.87 1.02
CA TYR A 31 -37.61 0.41 0.84
C TYR A 31 -36.43 -0.01 -0.03
N LEU A 32 -35.78 -1.11 0.36
CA LEU A 32 -34.64 -1.69 -0.35
C LEU A 32 -35.13 -2.71 -1.40
N PRO A 33 -34.26 -3.14 -2.35
CA PRO A 33 -34.59 -4.19 -3.31
C PRO A 33 -34.96 -5.54 -2.68
N CYS A 34 -34.56 -5.77 -1.42
CA CYS A 34 -34.98 -6.92 -0.62
C CYS A 34 -36.32 -6.71 0.11
N PHE A 35 -37.07 -5.67 -0.26
CA PHE A 35 -38.39 -5.25 0.25
C PHE A 35 -38.47 -4.86 1.73
N HIS A 36 -37.34 -4.84 2.45
CA HIS A 36 -37.28 -4.31 3.81
C HIS A 36 -37.35 -2.78 3.81
N THR A 37 -38.12 -2.21 4.75
CA THR A 37 -38.35 -0.77 4.87
C THR A 37 -37.71 -0.20 6.14
N PHE A 38 -37.12 1.00 6.03
CA PHE A 38 -36.44 1.70 7.12
C PHE A 38 -36.73 3.21 7.08
N CYS A 39 -36.60 3.91 8.20
CA CYS A 39 -36.60 5.38 8.18
C CYS A 39 -35.41 5.90 7.39
N HIS A 40 -35.59 7.00 6.66
CA HIS A 40 -34.51 7.63 5.88
C HIS A 40 -33.25 7.88 6.73
N ASN A 41 -33.37 8.57 7.89
CA ASN A 41 -32.20 8.89 8.72
C ASN A 41 -31.52 7.64 9.31
N CYS A 42 -32.29 6.62 9.66
CA CYS A 42 -31.76 5.36 10.17
C CYS A 42 -30.94 4.63 9.09
N LEU A 43 -31.47 4.61 7.87
CA LEU A 43 -30.80 4.00 6.73
C LEU A 43 -29.55 4.78 6.33
N SER A 44 -29.62 6.12 6.28
CA SER A 44 -28.48 7.00 5.99
C SER A 44 -27.33 6.79 6.99
N SER A 45 -27.64 6.83 8.29
CA SER A 45 -26.62 6.62 9.34
C SER A 45 -25.97 5.24 9.22
N TYR A 46 -26.76 4.21 8.93
CA TYR A 46 -26.25 2.85 8.74
C TYR A 46 -25.35 2.73 7.50
N ILE A 47 -25.75 3.30 6.37
CA ILE A 47 -24.96 3.32 5.12
C ILE A 47 -23.61 3.98 5.38
N LEU A 48 -23.61 5.20 5.94
CA LEU A 48 -22.38 5.94 6.23
C LEU A 48 -21.46 5.16 7.17
N SER A 49 -21.99 4.55 8.23
CA SER A 49 -21.19 3.76 9.17
C SER A 49 -20.57 2.52 8.52
N THR A 50 -21.30 1.85 7.62
CA THR A 50 -20.86 0.60 6.96
C THR A 50 -19.88 0.85 5.83
N CYS A 51 -19.91 2.05 5.25
CA CYS A 51 -19.07 2.46 4.13
C CYS A 51 -17.80 3.20 4.57
N LYS A 52 -17.76 3.76 5.78
CA LYS A 52 -16.64 4.57 6.29
C LYS A 52 -15.25 3.91 6.17
N SER A 53 -15.16 2.60 6.34
CA SER A 53 -13.89 1.85 6.31
C SER A 53 -13.58 1.22 4.95
N LYS A 54 -14.35 1.53 3.90
CA LYS A 54 -14.22 0.93 2.57
C LYS A 54 -13.79 1.98 1.57
N GLU A 55 -12.76 1.67 0.79
CA GLU A 55 -12.40 2.48 -0.37
C GLU A 55 -13.45 2.27 -1.48
N ASN A 56 -13.98 3.36 -2.03
CA ASN A 56 -14.96 3.37 -3.14
C ASN A 56 -16.11 2.36 -2.95
N PRO A 57 -16.95 2.53 -1.92
CA PRO A 57 -18.02 1.58 -1.61
C PRO A 57 -19.00 1.47 -2.79
N VAL A 58 -19.36 0.22 -3.15
CA VAL A 58 -20.25 -0.13 -4.27
C VAL A 58 -21.67 -0.52 -3.83
N GLY A 59 -21.93 -0.50 -2.52
CA GLY A 59 -23.21 -0.86 -1.93
C GLY A 59 -23.09 -1.21 -0.44
N PHE A 60 -24.17 -1.70 0.15
CA PHE A 60 -24.25 -2.01 1.57
C PHE A 60 -25.16 -3.24 1.85
N PRO A 61 -24.92 -4.01 2.92
CA PRO A 61 -25.81 -5.10 3.30
C PRO A 61 -27.07 -4.57 3.99
N CYS A 62 -28.24 -5.08 3.64
CA CYS A 62 -29.50 -4.75 4.33
C CYS A 62 -29.38 -4.95 5.85
N PRO A 63 -29.82 -3.99 6.69
CA PRO A 63 -29.74 -4.11 8.16
C PRO A 63 -30.48 -5.33 8.73
N LEU A 64 -31.52 -5.83 8.04
CA LEU A 64 -32.34 -6.97 8.49
C LEU A 64 -31.85 -8.30 7.94
N CYS A 65 -31.83 -8.47 6.62
CA CYS A 65 -31.54 -9.76 5.98
C CYS A 65 -30.09 -9.93 5.51
N ARG A 66 -29.25 -8.88 5.62
CA ARG A 66 -27.85 -8.85 5.16
C ARG A 66 -27.64 -9.05 3.65
N GLN A 67 -28.71 -9.18 2.86
CA GLN A 67 -28.62 -9.19 1.39
C GLN A 67 -27.92 -7.91 0.90
N PHE A 68 -26.99 -8.06 -0.04
CA PHE A 68 -26.25 -6.95 -0.61
C PHE A 68 -27.17 -6.06 -1.45
N VAL A 69 -27.17 -4.76 -1.16
CA VAL A 69 -27.90 -3.72 -1.88
C VAL A 69 -26.89 -2.90 -2.68
N PRO A 70 -26.94 -2.94 -4.02
CA PRO A 70 -26.08 -2.12 -4.88
C PRO A 70 -26.30 -0.62 -4.65
N ALA A 71 -25.28 0.18 -4.92
CA ALA A 71 -25.43 1.64 -4.97
C ALA A 71 -26.49 2.03 -6.05
N PRO A 72 -27.37 3.00 -5.76
CA PRO A 72 -28.48 3.33 -6.67
C PRO A 72 -28.07 4.09 -7.94
N SER A 73 -26.92 4.79 -7.96
CA SER A 73 -26.35 5.39 -9.18
C SER A 73 -24.84 5.60 -9.09
N SER A 74 -24.38 6.65 -8.38
CA SER A 74 -22.95 6.96 -8.22
C SER A 74 -22.28 6.06 -7.19
N ILE A 75 -21.43 5.16 -7.68
CA ILE A 75 -20.50 4.37 -6.86
C ILE A 75 -19.55 5.33 -6.12
N GLY A 76 -19.24 5.05 -4.86
CA GLY A 76 -18.27 5.83 -4.09
C GLY A 76 -18.81 7.06 -3.36
N GLU A 77 -20.09 7.41 -3.50
CA GLU A 77 -20.72 8.57 -2.83
C GLU A 77 -21.84 8.15 -1.86
N PRO A 78 -21.53 7.43 -0.76
CA PRO A 78 -22.52 6.86 0.15
C PRO A 78 -23.44 7.90 0.81
N GLU A 79 -23.01 9.16 0.90
CA GLU A 79 -23.78 10.27 1.42
C GLU A 79 -25.07 10.53 0.62
N LYS A 80 -25.03 10.30 -0.70
CA LYS A 80 -26.16 10.58 -1.60
C LYS A 80 -27.12 9.40 -1.78
N TRP A 81 -26.70 8.18 -1.43
CA TRP A 81 -27.48 6.97 -1.75
C TRP A 81 -28.87 6.95 -1.13
N THR A 82 -29.02 7.42 0.10
CA THR A 82 -30.31 7.36 0.81
C THR A 82 -31.38 8.23 0.16
N GLU A 83 -30.98 9.32 -0.49
CA GLU A 83 -31.91 10.23 -1.18
C GLU A 83 -32.49 9.58 -2.43
N LEU A 84 -31.66 8.78 -3.12
CA LEU A 84 -31.96 8.07 -4.37
C LEU A 84 -32.77 6.79 -4.15
N ILE A 85 -32.75 6.22 -2.94
CA ILE A 85 -33.56 5.04 -2.61
C ILE A 85 -35.05 5.44 -2.58
N PRO A 86 -35.95 4.73 -3.28
CA PRO A 86 -37.36 5.11 -3.32
C PRO A 86 -38.04 5.19 -1.95
N ILE A 87 -38.92 6.18 -1.80
CA ILE A 87 -39.81 6.29 -0.63
C ILE A 87 -40.90 5.23 -0.76
N ASN A 88 -41.12 4.47 0.31
CA ASN A 88 -42.26 3.57 0.41
C ASN A 88 -43.53 4.39 0.68
N THR A 89 -44.17 4.88 -0.40
CA THR A 89 -45.35 5.74 -0.33
C THR A 89 -46.53 5.08 0.38
N ILE A 90 -46.67 3.76 0.25
CA ILE A 90 -47.70 2.97 0.96
C ILE A 90 -47.47 3.04 2.47
N VAL A 91 -46.27 2.69 2.94
CA VAL A 91 -45.93 2.72 4.38
C VAL A 91 -45.99 4.14 4.92
N LYS A 92 -45.57 5.13 4.12
CA LYS A 92 -45.68 6.55 4.47
C LYS A 92 -47.13 6.94 4.72
N MET A 93 -48.03 6.59 3.80
CA MET A 93 -49.48 6.85 3.94
C MET A 93 -50.10 6.13 5.14
N ILE A 94 -49.72 4.87 5.40
CA ILE A 94 -50.19 4.11 6.57
C ILE A 94 -49.73 4.74 7.89
N CYS A 95 -48.51 5.30 7.94
CA CYS A 95 -47.97 5.91 9.15
C CYS A 95 -48.43 7.37 9.36
N GLU A 96 -48.71 8.10 8.29
CA GLU A 96 -49.13 9.52 8.34
C GLU A 96 -50.64 9.69 8.53
N LYS A 97 -51.47 8.81 7.96
CA LYS A 97 -52.93 8.86 8.17
C LYS A 97 -53.29 8.24 9.52
N LYS A 98 -53.40 9.07 10.56
CA LYS A 98 -54.09 8.69 11.80
C LYS A 98 -55.60 8.51 11.61
N ASP A 99 -56.16 9.14 10.58
CA ASP A 99 -57.61 9.25 10.39
C ASP A 99 -58.12 8.35 9.26
N GLN A 100 -59.12 7.53 9.57
CA GLN A 100 -59.66 6.49 8.69
C GLN A 100 -60.78 7.02 7.77
N PHE A 101 -60.72 8.27 7.31
CA PHE A 101 -61.81 8.90 6.55
C PHE A 101 -61.62 8.86 5.02
N CYS A 102 -62.74 8.97 4.31
CA CYS A 102 -62.85 8.98 2.86
C CYS A 102 -62.33 10.30 2.28
N ASP A 103 -61.34 10.21 1.39
CA ASP A 103 -60.72 11.37 0.75
C ASP A 103 -61.70 12.11 -0.17
N ALA A 104 -62.65 11.39 -0.80
CA ALA A 104 -63.67 11.99 -1.64
C ALA A 104 -64.74 12.76 -0.85
N CYS A 105 -65.21 12.21 0.27
CA CYS A 105 -66.17 12.88 1.16
C CYS A 105 -65.56 14.10 1.85
N ARG A 106 -64.26 14.04 2.18
CA ARG A 106 -63.57 15.19 2.76
C ARG A 106 -63.51 16.41 1.84
N ARG A 107 -63.55 16.23 0.52
CA ARG A 107 -63.62 17.35 -0.45
C ARG A 107 -64.94 18.11 -0.37
N THR A 108 -65.97 17.46 0.17
CA THR A 108 -67.29 18.03 0.40
C THR A 108 -67.54 18.29 1.89
N GLU A 109 -66.47 18.37 2.70
CA GLU A 109 -66.50 18.61 4.14
C GLU A 109 -67.26 17.53 4.95
N GLU A 110 -67.34 16.31 4.42
CA GLU A 110 -67.94 15.15 5.08
C GLU A 110 -66.88 14.19 5.65
N GLU A 111 -67.09 13.70 6.88
CA GLU A 111 -66.18 12.78 7.58
C GLU A 111 -66.69 11.33 7.61
N GLU A 112 -66.81 10.73 6.42
CA GLU A 112 -67.21 9.32 6.28
C GLU A 112 -66.02 8.37 6.40
N VAL A 113 -66.18 7.26 7.13
CA VAL A 113 -65.09 6.27 7.31
C VAL A 113 -64.80 5.56 5.98
N ALA A 114 -63.53 5.55 5.58
CA ALA A 114 -63.05 4.83 4.41
C ALA A 114 -63.09 3.32 4.64
N THR A 115 -63.53 2.58 3.63
CA THR A 115 -63.62 1.11 3.67
C THR A 115 -62.66 0.44 2.70
N ASP A 116 -62.24 1.13 1.64
CA ASP A 116 -61.37 0.58 0.60
C ASP A 116 -60.35 1.64 0.17
N TRP A 117 -59.20 1.21 -0.34
CA TRP A 117 -58.19 2.07 -0.93
C TRP A 117 -58.05 1.77 -2.42
N CYS A 118 -58.00 2.82 -3.24
CA CYS A 118 -57.82 2.70 -4.67
C CYS A 118 -56.35 2.82 -5.07
N LYS A 119 -55.80 1.78 -5.70
CA LYS A 119 -54.40 1.73 -6.12
C LYS A 119 -54.06 2.73 -7.23
N SER A 120 -54.98 2.94 -8.17
CA SER A 120 -54.76 3.85 -9.29
C SER A 120 -54.96 5.32 -8.92
N CYS A 121 -55.86 5.61 -7.97
CA CYS A 121 -56.14 6.98 -7.53
C CYS A 121 -55.35 7.39 -6.29
N LEU A 122 -54.77 6.43 -5.57
CA LEU A 122 -54.09 6.62 -4.29
C LEU A 122 -54.99 7.22 -3.20
N GLU A 123 -56.30 6.95 -3.27
CA GLU A 123 -57.32 7.52 -2.39
C GLU A 123 -58.03 6.46 -1.54
N SER A 124 -58.30 6.80 -0.28
CA SER A 124 -59.15 6.05 0.64
C SER A 124 -60.60 6.44 0.40
N LEU A 125 -61.48 5.47 0.12
CA LEU A 125 -62.86 5.69 -0.27
C LEU A 125 -63.81 5.00 0.71
N CYS A 126 -64.90 5.66 1.11
CA CYS A 126 -65.99 5.02 1.83
C CYS A 126 -66.77 4.08 0.90
N ARG A 127 -67.59 3.22 1.49
CA ARG A 127 -68.39 2.23 0.75
C ARG A 127 -69.26 2.86 -0.34
N THR A 128 -69.73 4.09 -0.13
CA THR A 128 -70.53 4.83 -1.11
C THR A 128 -69.67 5.30 -2.28
N CYS A 129 -68.54 5.95 -2.00
CA CYS A 129 -67.60 6.40 -3.03
C CYS A 129 -67.05 5.23 -3.85
N VAL A 130 -66.77 4.08 -3.25
CA VAL A 130 -66.37 2.84 -3.96
C VAL A 130 -67.41 2.40 -4.99
N LYS A 131 -68.70 2.43 -4.63
CA LYS A 131 -69.78 2.06 -5.57
C LYS A 131 -69.81 3.00 -6.78
N PHE A 132 -69.62 4.29 -6.56
CA PHE A 132 -69.53 5.26 -7.66
C PHE A 132 -68.25 5.09 -8.48
N HIS A 133 -67.14 4.81 -7.82
CA HIS A 133 -65.84 4.56 -8.43
C HIS A 133 -65.89 3.40 -9.42
N LYS A 134 -66.60 2.32 -9.06
CA LYS A 134 -66.82 1.15 -9.92
C LYS A 134 -67.80 1.41 -11.08
N LYS A 135 -68.69 2.40 -10.95
CA LYS A 135 -69.69 2.74 -11.99
C LYS A 135 -69.19 3.75 -13.02
N ASN A 136 -68.19 4.55 -12.66
CA ASN A 136 -67.65 5.57 -13.53
C ASN A 136 -66.70 4.95 -14.58
N ALA A 137 -66.91 5.26 -15.86
CA ALA A 137 -66.16 4.70 -16.97
C ALA A 137 -64.64 4.92 -16.84
N ALA A 138 -64.22 6.04 -16.24
CA ALA A 138 -62.81 6.38 -16.06
C ALA A 138 -62.11 5.59 -14.93
N SER A 139 -62.86 5.08 -13.95
CA SER A 139 -62.31 4.45 -12.74
C SER A 139 -62.79 3.01 -12.49
N GLN A 140 -63.69 2.49 -13.32
CA GLN A 140 -64.29 1.16 -13.16
C GLN A 140 -63.27 0.01 -13.13
N ASN A 141 -62.12 0.19 -13.79
CA ASN A 141 -61.04 -0.81 -13.88
C ASN A 141 -59.94 -0.61 -12.83
N HIS A 142 -60.11 0.35 -11.91
CA HIS A 142 -59.12 0.58 -10.86
C HIS A 142 -59.19 -0.51 -9.79
N GLU A 143 -58.03 -1.01 -9.38
CA GLU A 143 -57.91 -1.99 -8.31
C GLU A 143 -58.24 -1.34 -6.95
N LEU A 144 -59.22 -1.91 -6.24
CA LEU A 144 -59.67 -1.47 -4.92
C LEU A 144 -59.32 -2.53 -3.89
N ILE A 145 -58.66 -2.11 -2.81
CA ILE A 145 -58.18 -2.98 -1.74
C ILE A 145 -58.94 -2.64 -0.45
N PRO A 146 -59.70 -3.57 0.14
CA PRO A 146 -60.43 -3.32 1.39
C PRO A 146 -59.48 -2.94 2.53
N LEU A 147 -59.78 -1.85 3.24
CA LEU A 147 -59.03 -1.39 4.42
C LEU A 147 -59.26 -2.29 5.65
N SER A 148 -60.26 -3.16 5.62
CA SER A 148 -60.52 -4.20 6.63
C SER A 148 -59.51 -5.37 6.56
N ASP A 149 -58.87 -5.59 5.41
CA ASP A 149 -57.77 -6.55 5.24
C ASP A 149 -56.42 -5.86 5.39
N LYS A 150 -56.14 -5.31 6.59
CA LYS A 150 -54.85 -4.65 6.92
C LYS A 150 -53.63 -5.60 6.88
N GLY A 151 -53.78 -6.82 6.38
CA GLY A 151 -52.75 -7.85 6.28
C GLY A 151 -52.40 -8.32 4.87
N THR A 152 -53.13 -7.90 3.83
CA THR A 152 -52.86 -8.31 2.45
C THR A 152 -53.08 -7.15 1.49
N VAL A 153 -52.18 -6.16 1.52
CA VAL A 153 -51.85 -5.40 0.31
C VAL A 153 -50.68 -6.16 -0.32
N PRO A 154 -50.89 -7.01 -1.35
CA PRO A 154 -49.79 -7.53 -2.11
C PRO A 154 -49.02 -6.33 -2.67
N VAL A 155 -47.73 -6.28 -2.36
CA VAL A 155 -46.73 -5.40 -2.97
C VAL A 155 -46.58 -5.80 -4.44
N THR A 156 -47.65 -5.63 -5.23
CA THR A 156 -47.69 -5.79 -6.70
C THR A 156 -47.64 -4.43 -7.39
N ILE A 157 -47.20 -3.40 -6.66
CA ILE A 157 -46.59 -2.18 -7.19
C ILE A 157 -45.10 -2.54 -7.09
N GLU A 158 -44.34 -2.88 -8.14
CA GLU A 158 -44.09 -2.18 -9.38
C GLU A 158 -43.52 -3.20 -10.39
N ASN A 159 -44.20 -3.44 -11.50
CA ASN A 159 -43.56 -4.03 -12.69
C ASN A 159 -43.73 -3.12 -13.91
N ARG A 160 -44.03 -1.83 -13.68
CA ARG A 160 -44.12 -0.82 -14.74
C ARG A 160 -43.03 0.19 -14.49
N VAL A 161 -42.05 0.23 -15.38
CA VAL A 161 -41.05 1.30 -15.42
C VAL A 161 -41.77 2.57 -15.87
N LEU A 162 -41.79 3.58 -15.01
CA LEU A 162 -42.39 4.89 -15.28
C LEU A 162 -41.30 5.89 -15.69
N CYS A 163 -41.65 6.81 -16.56
CA CYS A 163 -40.82 7.96 -16.89
C CYS A 163 -40.69 8.86 -15.66
N ILE A 164 -39.45 9.23 -15.33
CA ILE A 164 -39.10 10.02 -14.15
C ILE A 164 -39.76 11.40 -14.17
N ASP A 165 -39.87 12.02 -15.35
CA ASP A 165 -40.40 13.39 -15.50
C ASP A 165 -41.93 13.46 -15.51
N HIS A 166 -42.59 12.49 -16.14
CA HIS A 166 -44.01 12.58 -16.49
C HIS A 166 -44.88 11.52 -15.81
N ASN A 167 -44.27 10.63 -15.01
CA ASN A 167 -44.94 9.54 -14.31
C ASN A 167 -45.83 8.65 -15.22
N ALA A 168 -45.47 8.58 -16.50
CA ALA A 168 -46.15 7.82 -17.55
C ALA A 168 -45.34 6.56 -17.91
N PRO A 169 -45.95 5.49 -18.47
CA PRO A 169 -45.21 4.28 -18.85
C PRO A 169 -44.05 4.59 -19.80
N ALA A 170 -42.84 4.17 -19.44
CA ALA A 170 -41.68 4.26 -20.33
C ALA A 170 -41.85 3.27 -21.49
N LYS A 171 -41.60 3.73 -22.72
CA LYS A 171 -41.75 2.93 -23.95
C LYS A 171 -40.53 2.98 -24.87
N TYR A 172 -39.69 3.99 -24.69
CA TYR A 172 -38.53 4.23 -25.52
C TYR A 172 -37.25 4.31 -24.67
N LEU A 173 -36.11 3.99 -25.27
CA LEU A 173 -34.77 4.20 -24.74
C LEU A 173 -34.09 5.26 -25.62
N CYS A 174 -33.62 6.35 -25.03
CA CYS A 174 -32.69 7.25 -25.70
C CYS A 174 -31.28 6.67 -25.55
N VAL A 175 -30.64 6.27 -26.65
CA VAL A 175 -29.31 5.65 -26.62
C VAL A 175 -28.23 6.68 -26.31
N ASP A 176 -28.40 7.92 -26.80
CA ASP A 176 -27.42 8.99 -26.56
C ASP A 176 -27.33 9.40 -25.07
N HIS A 177 -28.41 9.22 -24.31
CA HIS A 177 -28.49 9.56 -22.88
C HIS A 177 -28.56 8.32 -21.98
N GLU A 178 -28.65 7.12 -22.55
CA GLU A 178 -28.84 5.85 -21.83
C GLU A 178 -30.04 5.83 -20.85
N GLU A 179 -31.12 6.54 -21.21
CA GLU A 179 -32.28 6.76 -20.33
C GLU A 179 -33.59 6.23 -20.92
N LEU A 180 -34.44 5.64 -20.06
CA LEU A 180 -35.79 5.20 -20.43
C LEU A 180 -36.78 6.35 -20.38
N CYS A 181 -37.56 6.54 -21.44
CA CYS A 181 -38.40 7.71 -21.63
C CYS A 181 -39.81 7.38 -22.17
N CYS A 182 -40.77 8.29 -21.95
CA CYS A 182 -42.12 8.22 -22.52
C CYS A 182 -42.19 8.99 -23.84
N GLY A 183 -43.28 8.84 -24.60
CA GLY A 183 -43.45 9.54 -25.88
C GLY A 183 -43.37 11.07 -25.80
N GLU A 184 -43.72 11.66 -24.66
CA GLU A 184 -43.58 13.11 -24.43
C GLU A 184 -42.11 13.54 -24.32
N CYS A 185 -41.28 12.78 -23.60
CA CYS A 185 -39.84 13.02 -23.53
C CYS A 185 -39.15 12.92 -24.89
N VAL A 186 -39.58 11.97 -25.73
CA VAL A 186 -39.06 11.84 -27.11
C VAL A 186 -39.28 13.12 -27.90
N CYS A 187 -40.46 13.72 -27.79
CA CYS A 187 -40.84 14.92 -28.54
C CYS A 187 -40.26 16.22 -27.96
N THR A 188 -39.86 16.22 -26.68
CA THR A 188 -39.43 17.43 -25.96
C THR A 188 -37.93 17.42 -25.72
N LYS A 189 -37.45 16.59 -24.79
CA LYS A 189 -36.06 16.52 -24.33
C LYS A 189 -35.14 15.80 -25.33
N HIS A 190 -35.61 14.70 -25.91
CA HIS A 190 -34.78 13.85 -26.77
C HIS A 190 -35.00 14.09 -28.27
N ARG A 191 -35.66 15.20 -28.64
CA ARG A 191 -35.97 15.52 -30.04
C ARG A 191 -34.74 15.68 -30.92
N LYS A 192 -33.61 16.09 -30.34
CA LYS A 192 -32.33 16.30 -31.03
C LYS A 192 -31.34 15.13 -30.86
N CYS A 193 -31.77 14.07 -30.18
CA CYS A 193 -30.97 12.86 -30.03
C CYS A 193 -30.92 12.11 -31.36
N ASN A 194 -29.78 11.52 -31.66
CA ASN A 194 -29.53 10.75 -32.86
C ASN A 194 -30.23 9.40 -32.83
N GLN A 195 -30.37 8.79 -31.65
CA GLN A 195 -30.95 7.45 -31.53
C GLN A 195 -31.91 7.31 -30.34
N VAL A 196 -33.16 6.98 -30.67
CA VAL A 196 -34.24 6.67 -29.72
C VAL A 196 -34.97 5.42 -30.22
N ASP A 197 -34.86 4.33 -29.47
CA ASP A 197 -35.37 3.01 -29.85
C ASP A 197 -36.52 2.57 -28.95
N GLU A 198 -37.41 1.72 -29.47
CA GLU A 198 -38.45 1.07 -28.65
C GLU A 198 -37.83 0.05 -27.69
N ILE A 199 -38.23 0.09 -26.41
CA ILE A 199 -37.66 -0.76 -25.36
C ILE A 199 -37.80 -2.24 -25.70
N GLU A 200 -38.97 -2.67 -26.19
CA GLU A 200 -39.24 -4.08 -26.52
C GLU A 200 -38.27 -4.60 -27.59
N LYS A 201 -38.07 -3.82 -28.67
CA LYS A 201 -37.15 -4.15 -29.75
C LYS A 201 -35.69 -4.14 -29.30
N THR A 202 -35.31 -3.18 -28.45
CA THR A 202 -33.96 -3.15 -27.86
C THR A 202 -33.71 -4.37 -26.98
N ALA A 203 -34.68 -4.78 -26.17
CA ALA A 203 -34.58 -5.99 -25.35
C ALA A 203 -34.42 -7.25 -26.19
N GLU A 204 -35.21 -7.41 -27.26
CA GLU A 204 -35.07 -8.52 -28.22
C GLU A 204 -33.67 -8.55 -28.86
N ASN A 205 -33.19 -7.40 -29.32
CA ASN A 205 -31.86 -7.27 -29.91
C ASN A 205 -30.74 -7.62 -28.92
N LEU A 206 -30.83 -7.19 -27.66
CA LEU A 206 -29.86 -7.53 -26.61
C LEU A 206 -29.81 -9.03 -26.34
N ILE A 207 -30.96 -9.71 -26.38
CA ILE A 207 -31.06 -11.16 -26.22
C ILE A 207 -30.47 -11.89 -27.43
N GLN A 208 -30.86 -11.50 -28.65
CA GLN A 208 -30.48 -12.19 -29.88
C GLN A 208 -29.01 -11.96 -30.28
N SER A 209 -28.49 -10.75 -30.09
CA SER A 209 -27.09 -10.39 -30.41
C SER A 209 -26.05 -11.10 -29.53
N GLY A 210 -26.47 -11.74 -28.44
CA GLY A 210 -25.59 -12.34 -27.46
C GLY A 210 -24.83 -11.32 -26.61
N THR A 211 -25.14 -10.03 -26.71
CA THR A 211 -24.53 -8.95 -25.92
C THR A 211 -24.66 -9.20 -24.42
N LEU A 212 -25.85 -9.63 -23.96
CA LEU A 212 -26.06 -10.01 -22.56
C LEU A 212 -25.17 -11.17 -22.11
N LYS A 213 -24.93 -12.16 -22.99
CA LYS A 213 -24.05 -13.30 -22.68
C LYS A 213 -22.59 -12.87 -22.61
N LYS A 214 -22.14 -11.98 -23.50
CA LYS A 214 -20.78 -11.42 -23.48
C LYS A 214 -20.53 -10.64 -22.18
N LEU A 215 -21.45 -9.74 -21.82
CA LEU A 215 -21.36 -8.97 -20.58
C LEU A 215 -21.37 -9.88 -19.35
N ALA A 216 -22.24 -10.91 -19.32
CA ALA A 216 -22.25 -11.88 -18.23
C ALA A 216 -20.93 -12.64 -18.09
N GLN A 217 -20.29 -13.01 -19.21
CA GLN A 217 -18.96 -13.64 -19.21
C GLN A 217 -17.86 -12.69 -18.72
N GLU A 218 -17.90 -11.41 -19.12
CA GLU A 218 -16.98 -10.39 -18.64
C GLU A 218 -17.12 -10.16 -17.13
N ILE A 219 -18.37 -10.07 -16.63
CA ILE A 219 -18.67 -9.97 -15.20
C ILE A 219 -18.16 -11.21 -14.46
N GLN A 220 -18.36 -12.41 -14.99
CA GLN A 220 -17.89 -13.64 -14.37
C GLN A 220 -16.35 -13.68 -14.30
N LYS A 221 -15.67 -13.34 -15.39
CA LYS A 221 -14.21 -13.26 -15.44
C LYS A 221 -13.67 -12.21 -14.46
N HIS A 222 -14.34 -11.06 -14.35
CA HIS A 222 -13.96 -10.04 -13.37
C HIS A 222 -14.20 -10.52 -11.93
N ASN A 223 -15.29 -11.23 -11.67
CA ASN A 223 -15.56 -11.83 -10.37
C ASN A 223 -14.50 -12.87 -9.96
N GLU A 224 -14.00 -13.67 -10.90
CA GLU A 224 -12.87 -14.58 -10.66
C GLU A 224 -11.59 -13.82 -10.24
N ILE A 225 -11.29 -12.69 -10.87
CA ILE A 225 -10.18 -11.80 -10.47
C ILE A 225 -10.39 -11.27 -9.06
N LEU A 226 -11.62 -10.85 -8.70
CA LEU A 226 -11.93 -10.37 -7.35
C LEU A 226 -11.80 -11.46 -6.29
N ILE A 227 -12.25 -12.68 -6.58
CA ILE A 227 -12.10 -13.85 -5.70
C ILE A 227 -10.61 -14.17 -5.48
N GLN A 228 -9.83 -14.19 -6.57
CA GLN A 228 -8.38 -14.44 -6.47
C GLN A 228 -7.70 -13.34 -5.66
N THR A 229 -7.99 -12.07 -5.93
CA THR A 229 -7.39 -10.94 -5.21
C THR A 229 -7.73 -10.96 -3.72
N LYS A 230 -8.98 -11.31 -3.37
CA LYS A 230 -9.36 -11.50 -1.97
C LYS A 230 -8.52 -12.59 -1.30
N THR A 231 -8.35 -13.73 -1.98
CA THR A 231 -7.55 -14.86 -1.49
C THR A 231 -6.06 -14.50 -1.36
N ASP A 232 -5.53 -13.72 -2.31
CA ASP A 232 -4.16 -13.20 -2.26
C ASP A 232 -3.97 -12.22 -1.10
N GLY A 233 -4.97 -11.38 -0.83
CA GLY A 233 -5.00 -10.50 0.34
C GLY A 233 -5.00 -11.28 1.67
N GLU A 234 -5.82 -12.33 1.77
CA GLU A 234 -5.85 -13.24 2.94
C GLU A 234 -4.50 -13.95 3.13
N THR A 235 -3.88 -14.40 2.04
CA THR A 235 -2.55 -15.02 2.07
C THR A 235 -1.46 -14.02 2.47
N THR A 236 -1.56 -12.77 2.01
CA THR A 236 -0.63 -11.70 2.37
C THR A 236 -0.73 -11.36 3.85
N MET A 237 -1.94 -11.29 4.43
CA MET A 237 -2.13 -11.10 5.87
C MET A 237 -1.44 -12.23 6.67
N LYS A 238 -1.64 -13.48 6.26
CA LYS A 238 -0.97 -14.62 6.90
C LYS A 238 0.56 -14.53 6.81
N HIS A 239 1.09 -14.14 5.65
CA HIS A 239 2.53 -13.95 5.46
C HIS A 239 3.09 -12.81 6.34
N ILE A 240 2.31 -11.73 6.55
CA ILE A 240 2.68 -10.65 7.47
C ILE A 240 2.83 -11.19 8.88
N ASP A 241 1.86 -11.95 9.38
CA ASP A 241 1.91 -12.57 10.71
C ASP A 241 3.13 -13.51 10.84
N GLU A 242 3.33 -14.42 9.88
CA GLU A 242 4.47 -15.34 9.86
C GLU A 242 5.83 -14.63 9.82
N THR A 243 5.92 -13.53 9.05
CA THR A 243 7.15 -12.74 8.94
C THR A 243 7.42 -11.95 10.22
N ALA A 244 6.39 -11.37 10.84
CA ALA A 244 6.50 -10.67 12.11
C ALA A 244 6.97 -11.62 13.24
N ASP A 245 6.42 -12.84 13.28
CA ASP A 245 6.84 -13.89 14.20
C ASP A 245 8.31 -14.29 13.96
N LYS A 246 8.70 -14.47 12.70
CA LYS A 246 10.08 -14.80 12.34
C LYS A 246 11.06 -13.70 12.76
N ILE A 247 10.77 -12.44 12.47
CA ILE A 247 11.61 -11.29 12.88
C ILE A 247 11.72 -11.24 14.40
N SER A 248 10.61 -11.48 15.11
CA SER A 248 10.58 -11.51 16.58
C SER A 248 11.45 -12.64 17.14
N GLN A 249 11.37 -13.85 16.56
CA GLN A 249 12.18 -14.99 16.96
C GLN A 249 13.67 -14.75 16.68
N GLU A 250 14.04 -14.27 15.49
CA GLU A 250 15.43 -13.98 15.12
C GLU A 250 16.04 -12.91 16.06
N THR A 251 15.28 -11.86 16.37
CA THR A 251 15.69 -10.81 17.31
C THR A 251 15.91 -11.37 18.72
N THR A 252 15.00 -12.23 19.17
CA THR A 252 15.06 -12.88 20.50
C THR A 252 16.24 -13.85 20.59
N ASP A 253 16.45 -14.68 19.58
CA ASP A 253 17.59 -15.60 19.50
C ASP A 253 18.94 -14.86 19.53
N LEU A 254 19.04 -13.74 18.82
CA LEU A 254 20.25 -12.93 18.79
C LEU A 254 20.50 -12.27 20.16
N ARG A 255 19.46 -11.75 20.80
CA ARG A 255 19.53 -11.24 22.18
C ARG A 255 20.09 -12.32 23.12
N ASP A 256 19.56 -13.54 23.06
CA ASP A 256 19.97 -14.63 23.96
C ASP A 256 21.41 -15.09 23.69
N LYS A 257 21.87 -15.04 22.43
CA LYS A 257 23.29 -15.25 22.08
C LYS A 257 24.18 -14.15 22.66
N LEU A 258 23.78 -12.88 22.54
CA LEU A 258 24.53 -11.74 23.09
C LEU A 258 24.64 -11.80 24.62
N VAL A 259 23.53 -12.05 25.31
CA VAL A 259 23.51 -12.17 26.78
C VAL A 259 24.42 -13.30 27.25
N ARG A 260 24.36 -14.48 26.63
CA ARG A 260 25.25 -15.60 26.96
C ARG A 260 26.72 -15.25 26.74
N HIS A 261 27.04 -14.57 25.65
CA HIS A 261 28.41 -14.17 25.36
C HIS A 261 28.94 -13.17 26.40
N ILE A 262 28.16 -12.15 26.74
CA ILE A 262 28.52 -11.15 27.76
C ILE A 262 28.72 -11.83 29.12
N ASN A 263 27.81 -12.72 29.53
CA ASN A 263 27.95 -13.46 30.78
C ASN A 263 29.24 -14.28 30.82
N GLY A 264 29.57 -14.99 29.74
CA GLY A 264 30.82 -15.76 29.65
C GLY A 264 32.09 -14.90 29.73
N LEU A 265 32.08 -13.70 29.14
CA LEU A 265 33.18 -12.74 29.26
C LEU A 265 33.35 -12.25 30.70
N VAL A 266 32.24 -11.93 31.38
CA VAL A 266 32.25 -11.50 32.78
C VAL A 266 32.77 -12.60 33.69
N GLU A 267 32.27 -13.83 33.54
CA GLU A 267 32.74 -15.00 34.32
C GLU A 267 34.25 -15.21 34.14
N THR A 268 34.74 -15.19 32.89
CA THR A 268 36.17 -15.36 32.59
C THR A 268 37.03 -14.28 33.26
N HIS A 269 36.58 -13.02 33.23
CA HIS A 269 37.29 -11.92 33.87
C HIS A 269 37.30 -12.04 35.40
N LEU A 270 36.17 -12.44 36.01
CA LEU A 270 36.07 -12.64 37.46
C LEU A 270 36.96 -13.81 37.92
N ASP A 271 37.02 -14.89 37.15
CA ASP A 271 37.90 -16.02 37.41
C ASP A 271 39.39 -15.65 37.34
N ASP A 272 39.79 -14.87 36.33
CA ASP A 272 41.16 -14.38 36.22
C ASP A 272 41.54 -13.46 37.41
N LEU A 273 40.64 -12.54 37.78
CA LEU A 273 40.82 -11.69 38.95
C LEU A 273 40.97 -12.52 40.23
N ALA A 274 40.12 -13.53 40.44
CA ALA A 274 40.17 -14.40 41.60
C ALA A 274 41.50 -15.16 41.68
N LYS A 275 41.99 -15.71 40.56
CA LYS A 275 43.28 -16.40 40.48
C LYS A 275 44.45 -15.48 40.81
N LYS A 276 44.48 -14.27 40.24
CA LYS A 276 45.54 -13.28 40.49
C LYS A 276 45.55 -12.81 41.95
N VAL A 277 44.38 -12.50 42.51
CA VAL A 277 44.23 -12.12 43.92
C VAL A 277 44.68 -13.24 44.85
N LYS A 278 44.29 -14.49 44.56
CA LYS A 278 44.74 -15.66 45.35
C LYS A 278 46.26 -15.79 45.36
N GLY A 279 46.89 -15.74 44.19
CA GLY A 279 48.35 -15.83 44.08
C GLY A 279 49.10 -14.71 44.80
N ILE A 280 48.54 -13.49 44.81
CA ILE A 280 49.11 -12.37 45.59
C ILE A 280 48.94 -12.62 47.09
N LYS A 281 47.76 -13.05 47.55
CA LYS A 281 47.50 -13.37 48.97
C LYS A 281 48.44 -14.45 49.49
N GLU A 282 48.70 -15.50 48.72
CA GLU A 282 49.64 -16.57 49.08
C GLU A 282 51.08 -16.05 49.24
N LYS A 283 51.52 -15.13 48.37
CA LYS A 283 52.84 -14.49 48.49
C LYS A 283 52.92 -13.58 49.73
N LEU A 284 51.84 -12.87 50.02
CA LEU A 284 51.77 -11.98 51.18
C LEU A 284 51.76 -12.78 52.49
N ALA A 285 51.07 -13.91 52.54
CA ALA A 285 51.10 -14.83 53.69
C ALA A 285 52.53 -15.31 53.99
N LYS A 286 53.28 -15.75 52.97
CA LYS A 286 54.69 -16.15 53.14
C LYS A 286 55.58 -15.00 53.65
N PHE A 287 55.32 -13.78 53.21
CA PHE A 287 56.02 -12.60 53.71
C PHE A 287 55.68 -12.34 55.18
N ASP A 288 54.40 -12.43 55.55
CA ASP A 288 53.91 -12.26 56.91
C ASP A 288 54.53 -13.30 57.87
N ASP A 289 54.56 -14.58 57.46
CA ASP A 289 55.24 -15.66 58.19
C ASP A 289 56.72 -15.32 58.41
N THR A 290 57.42 -14.87 57.36
CA THR A 290 58.85 -14.51 57.42
C THR A 290 59.10 -13.34 58.38
N VAL A 291 58.24 -12.33 58.38
CA VAL A 291 58.35 -11.18 59.27
C VAL A 291 58.05 -11.60 60.71
N THR A 292 57.04 -12.44 60.92
CA THR A 292 56.64 -12.98 62.22
C THR A 292 57.76 -13.80 62.85
N ASP A 293 58.39 -14.71 62.08
CA ASP A 293 59.53 -15.50 62.54
C ASP A 293 60.70 -14.62 62.97
N ARG A 294 61.02 -13.59 62.17
CA ARG A 294 62.08 -12.63 62.48
C ARG A 294 61.74 -11.81 63.72
N GLN A 295 60.50 -11.36 63.87
CA GLN A 295 60.03 -10.62 65.05
C GLN A 295 60.16 -11.48 66.32
N LEU A 296 59.70 -12.75 66.28
CA LEU A 296 59.79 -13.67 67.41
C LEU A 296 61.25 -13.88 67.84
N LEU A 297 62.15 -14.06 66.87
CA LEU A 297 63.58 -14.16 67.12
C LEU A 297 64.15 -12.90 67.77
N MET A 298 63.75 -11.70 67.31
CA MET A 298 64.19 -10.44 67.93
C MET A 298 63.69 -10.31 69.37
N THR A 299 62.44 -10.69 69.64
CA THR A 299 61.87 -10.71 70.99
C THR A 299 62.64 -11.66 71.92
N GLN A 300 62.96 -12.87 71.44
CA GLN A 300 63.77 -13.84 72.19
C GLN A 300 65.16 -13.31 72.48
N TYR A 301 65.84 -12.71 71.49
CA TYR A 301 67.14 -12.09 71.68
C TYR A 301 67.11 -10.97 72.71
N SER A 302 66.09 -10.11 72.66
CA SER A 302 65.89 -9.05 73.64
C SER A 302 65.75 -9.61 75.06
N GLN A 303 64.89 -10.63 75.23
CA GLN A 303 64.64 -11.25 76.54
C GLN A 303 65.90 -11.87 77.15
N VAL A 304 66.67 -12.62 76.33
CA VAL A 304 67.92 -13.27 76.78
C VAL A 304 68.97 -12.23 77.17
N LEU A 305 68.99 -11.07 76.51
CA LEU A 305 69.92 -9.98 76.83
C LEU A 305 69.49 -9.16 78.06
N THR A 306 68.23 -9.20 78.46
CA THR A 306 67.74 -8.54 79.69
C THR A 306 67.86 -9.42 80.93
N ASP A 307 67.73 -10.75 80.83
CA ASP A 307 67.83 -11.71 81.95
C ASP A 307 69.31 -12.04 82.33
N THR A 308 70.08 -11.01 82.68
CA THR A 308 71.53 -11.13 82.93
C THR A 308 71.90 -11.58 84.35
N GLU A 309 71.05 -11.32 85.34
CA GLU A 309 71.34 -11.54 86.77
C GLU A 309 71.41 -13.02 87.19
N LYS A 310 70.90 -13.94 86.36
CA LYS A 310 70.83 -15.40 86.65
C LYS A 310 71.73 -16.27 85.76
N THR A 311 72.51 -15.66 84.87
CA THR A 311 73.25 -16.40 83.82
C THR A 311 74.76 -16.43 84.12
N PRO A 312 75.40 -17.60 84.23
CA PRO A 312 76.84 -17.71 84.47
C PRO A 312 77.68 -16.95 83.42
N PRO A 313 78.80 -16.29 83.79
CA PRO A 313 79.57 -15.44 82.88
C PRO A 313 80.00 -16.10 81.55
N PRO A 314 80.45 -17.37 81.51
CA PRO A 314 80.80 -18.02 80.24
C PRO A 314 79.60 -18.17 79.29
N ILE A 315 78.42 -18.46 79.83
CA ILE A 315 77.16 -18.64 79.08
C ILE A 315 76.67 -17.28 78.57
N LEU A 316 76.77 -16.23 79.39
CA LEU A 316 76.41 -14.86 79.01
C LEU A 316 77.24 -14.38 77.80
N VAL A 317 78.57 -14.53 77.86
CA VAL A 317 79.46 -14.11 76.76
C VAL A 317 79.21 -14.94 75.50
N GLN A 318 78.98 -16.25 75.63
CA GLN A 318 78.64 -17.13 74.51
C GLN A 318 77.32 -16.72 73.83
N ASN A 319 76.26 -16.46 74.60
CA ASN A 319 74.98 -16.01 74.09
C ASN A 319 75.07 -14.65 73.42
N TYR A 320 75.75 -13.68 74.03
CA TYR A 320 75.98 -12.35 73.44
C TYR A 320 76.68 -12.45 72.07
N LEU A 321 77.76 -13.22 71.96
CA LEU A 321 78.48 -13.37 70.70
C LEU A 321 77.65 -14.07 69.63
N LYS A 322 76.86 -15.10 70.01
CA LYS A 322 75.94 -15.80 69.12
C LYS A 322 74.85 -14.85 68.60
N ILE A 323 74.16 -14.16 69.50
CA ILE A 323 73.10 -13.20 69.17
C ILE A 323 73.65 -12.07 68.31
N LYS A 324 74.80 -11.47 68.67
CA LYS A 324 75.43 -10.39 67.89
C LYS A 324 75.73 -10.80 66.44
N ARG A 325 76.23 -12.03 66.22
CA ARG A 325 76.49 -12.56 64.87
C ARG A 325 75.19 -12.78 64.10
N GLN A 326 74.20 -13.42 64.72
CA GLN A 326 72.93 -13.73 64.07
C GLN A 326 72.10 -12.46 63.80
N PHE A 327 72.08 -11.50 64.73
CA PHE A 327 71.44 -10.20 64.54
C PHE A 327 72.04 -9.46 63.34
N LYS A 328 73.38 -9.35 63.26
CA LYS A 328 74.06 -8.73 62.11
C LYS A 328 73.68 -9.40 60.78
N HIS A 329 73.52 -10.73 60.81
CA HIS A 329 73.10 -11.48 59.63
C HIS A 329 71.64 -11.17 59.26
N VAL A 330 70.70 -11.24 60.20
CA VAL A 330 69.27 -10.97 59.98
C VAL A 330 69.03 -9.51 59.53
N THR A 331 69.73 -8.54 60.12
CA THR A 331 69.64 -7.13 59.70
C THR A 331 70.29 -6.87 58.34
N GLY A 332 71.24 -7.71 57.92
CA GLY A 332 71.81 -7.68 56.58
C GLY A 332 70.91 -8.27 55.50
N LEU A 333 69.95 -9.12 55.88
CA LEU A 333 68.94 -9.68 54.98
C LEU A 333 67.82 -8.65 54.77
N CYS A 334 67.95 -7.81 53.74
CA CYS A 334 66.96 -6.79 53.38
C CYS A 334 65.54 -7.38 53.26
N LEU A 335 64.54 -6.69 53.84
CA LEU A 335 63.11 -6.97 53.65
C LEU A 335 62.50 -5.80 52.90
N ASN A 336 61.86 -6.11 51.77
CA ASN A 336 61.12 -5.12 51.00
C ASN A 336 59.64 -5.23 51.38
N GLN A 337 59.06 -4.13 51.85
CA GLN A 337 57.62 -4.08 52.13
C GLN A 337 56.85 -4.18 50.81
N PRO A 338 55.95 -5.17 50.65
CA PRO A 338 55.15 -5.28 49.43
C PRO A 338 54.06 -4.19 49.40
N SER A 339 53.87 -3.56 48.24
CA SER A 339 52.73 -2.68 47.95
C SER A 339 51.95 -3.23 46.76
N VAL A 340 50.62 -3.36 46.88
CA VAL A 340 49.77 -3.93 45.82
C VAL A 340 48.69 -2.93 45.44
N LYS A 341 48.51 -2.72 44.12
CA LYS A 341 47.38 -1.98 43.54
C LYS A 341 46.69 -2.87 42.51
N LEU A 342 45.36 -2.86 42.50
CA LEU A 342 44.54 -3.59 41.54
C LEU A 342 43.74 -2.59 40.71
N HIS A 343 43.74 -2.79 39.39
CA HIS A 343 43.01 -1.97 38.43
C HIS A 343 42.38 -2.89 37.37
N SER A 344 41.18 -2.54 36.90
CA SER A 344 40.52 -3.19 35.77
C SER A 344 39.75 -2.14 34.96
N GLU A 345 39.81 -2.27 33.63
CA GLU A 345 39.09 -1.40 32.68
C GLU A 345 37.78 -2.04 32.19
N ALA A 346 37.45 -3.25 32.67
CA ALA A 346 36.32 -4.04 32.15
C ALA A 346 34.98 -3.29 32.24
N SER A 347 34.76 -2.52 33.31
CA SER A 347 33.53 -1.73 33.47
C SER A 347 33.38 -0.66 32.38
N LYS A 348 34.46 0.01 31.96
CA LYS A 348 34.41 1.02 30.90
C LYS A 348 34.21 0.38 29.52
N GLN A 349 34.80 -0.78 29.29
CA GLN A 349 34.57 -1.57 28.07
C GLN A 349 33.10 -1.99 27.94
N LEU A 350 32.49 -2.46 29.03
CA LEU A 350 31.06 -2.80 29.07
C LEU A 350 30.15 -1.57 28.89
N SER A 351 30.52 -0.41 29.45
CA SER A 351 29.78 0.84 29.21
C SER A 351 29.81 1.24 27.73
N THR A 352 30.95 1.11 27.07
CA THR A 352 31.08 1.44 25.65
C THR A 352 30.17 0.56 24.79
N ILE A 353 30.04 -0.72 25.14
CA ILE A 353 29.10 -1.66 24.51
C ILE A 353 27.66 -1.14 24.66
N LEU A 354 27.24 -0.76 25.87
CA LEU A 354 25.89 -0.22 26.11
C LEU A 354 25.58 1.01 25.26
N ASP A 355 26.54 1.91 25.09
CA ASP A 355 26.34 3.17 24.38
C ASP A 355 26.37 3.02 22.84
N THR A 356 26.82 1.89 22.31
CA THR A 356 27.01 1.68 20.86
C THR A 356 25.79 1.06 20.16
N PHE A 357 24.94 0.32 20.88
CA PHE A 357 23.84 -0.45 20.25
C PHE A 357 22.50 0.30 20.30
N GLY A 358 22.03 0.72 19.12
CA GLY A 358 20.62 1.06 18.88
C GLY A 358 19.99 0.04 17.93
N LEU A 359 18.74 -0.35 18.17
CA LEU A 359 17.97 -1.13 17.20
C LEU A 359 17.35 -0.16 16.20
N ALA A 360 17.47 -0.46 14.90
CA ALA A 360 16.78 0.29 13.87
C ALA A 360 15.26 0.04 13.94
N ASP A 361 14.47 1.04 13.57
CA ASP A 361 13.01 0.91 13.49
C ASP A 361 12.59 -0.15 12.46
N VAL A 362 11.48 -0.85 12.75
CA VAL A 362 10.86 -1.76 11.79
C VAL A 362 10.22 -0.92 10.68
N LYS A 363 10.78 -1.01 9.47
CA LYS A 363 10.21 -0.36 8.27
C LYS A 363 9.19 -1.29 7.62
N VAL A 364 7.97 -0.79 7.42
CA VAL A 364 6.89 -1.48 6.71
C VAL A 364 6.62 -0.77 5.40
N GLU A 365 6.85 -1.47 4.28
CA GLU A 365 6.53 -0.99 2.94
C GLU A 365 5.23 -1.66 2.46
N VAL A 366 4.20 -0.87 2.17
CA VAL A 366 2.92 -1.37 1.65
C VAL A 366 2.78 -0.98 0.20
N LYS A 367 2.72 -1.98 -0.68
CA LYS A 367 2.56 -1.77 -2.12
C LYS A 367 1.14 -2.16 -2.54
N TYR A 368 0.43 -1.23 -3.14
CA TYR A 368 -0.90 -1.46 -3.71
C TYR A 368 -0.76 -1.75 -5.19
N ILE A 369 -1.32 -2.86 -5.67
CA ILE A 369 -1.37 -3.20 -7.10
C ILE A 369 -2.81 -3.00 -7.59
N PRO A 370 -3.05 -2.19 -8.63
CA PRO A 370 -4.38 -2.02 -9.19
C PRO A 370 -4.97 -3.35 -9.69
N ILE A 371 -6.19 -3.65 -9.25
CA ILE A 371 -6.92 -4.88 -9.58
C ILE A 371 -7.51 -4.80 -11.01
N GLY A 372 -7.82 -3.59 -11.46
CA GLY A 372 -8.29 -3.31 -12.82
C GLY A 372 -7.14 -3.07 -13.79
N ARG A 373 -7.14 -3.79 -14.92
CA ARG A 373 -6.30 -3.44 -16.05
C ARG A 373 -7.04 -2.45 -16.94
N ILE A 374 -6.44 -1.30 -17.18
CA ILE A 374 -6.95 -0.37 -18.19
C ILE A 374 -6.65 -1.00 -19.55
N ASP A 375 -7.66 -1.06 -20.42
CA ASP A 375 -7.43 -1.41 -21.82
C ASP A 375 -6.67 -0.27 -22.51
N LEU A 376 -5.36 -0.45 -22.68
CA LEU A 376 -4.48 0.54 -23.30
C LEU A 376 -4.74 0.75 -24.80
N THR A 377 -5.53 -0.12 -25.45
CA THR A 377 -5.91 0.09 -26.85
C THR A 377 -6.88 1.26 -27.01
N CYS A 378 -7.68 1.55 -25.97
CA CYS A 378 -8.63 2.66 -25.96
C CYS A 378 -8.30 3.75 -24.93
N ALA A 379 -7.40 3.51 -23.98
CA ALA A 379 -7.03 4.45 -22.90
C ALA A 379 -6.54 5.82 -23.38
N ASP A 380 -6.90 6.86 -22.63
CA ASP A 380 -6.43 8.23 -22.87
C ASP A 380 -5.23 8.58 -21.98
N MET A 381 -4.30 9.36 -22.53
CA MET A 381 -3.10 9.82 -21.83
C MET A 381 -3.30 11.27 -21.39
N LYS A 382 -3.73 11.45 -20.14
CA LYS A 382 -4.11 12.76 -19.57
C LYS A 382 -2.91 13.44 -18.90
N LEU A 383 -2.68 14.71 -19.24
CA LEU A 383 -1.66 15.52 -18.56
C LEU A 383 -2.12 15.84 -17.13
N VAL A 384 -1.32 15.47 -16.14
CA VAL A 384 -1.55 15.76 -14.72
C VAL A 384 -0.93 17.09 -14.35
N CYS A 385 0.37 17.26 -14.63
CA CYS A 385 1.09 18.50 -14.38
C CYS A 385 2.39 18.57 -15.20
N GLU A 386 2.96 19.78 -15.29
CA GLU A 386 4.29 20.01 -15.81
C GLU A 386 5.25 20.34 -14.67
N LEU A 387 6.44 19.73 -14.69
CA LEU A 387 7.48 19.96 -13.69
C LEU A 387 8.28 21.18 -14.11
N SER A 388 7.96 22.34 -13.53
CA SER A 388 8.64 23.61 -13.79
C SER A 388 10.17 23.52 -13.58
N GLU A 389 10.95 24.40 -14.23
CA GLU A 389 12.42 24.40 -14.24
C GLU A 389 13.12 23.20 -14.91
N SER A 390 12.42 22.10 -15.20
CA SER A 390 13.02 20.96 -15.93
C SER A 390 13.31 21.25 -17.41
N GLY A 391 12.59 22.19 -18.03
CA GLY A 391 12.70 22.50 -19.47
C GLY A 391 14.00 23.20 -19.90
N ALA A 392 14.79 23.71 -18.95
CA ALA A 392 16.14 24.21 -19.22
C ALA A 392 17.21 23.11 -19.18
N GLY A 393 16.88 21.95 -18.59
CA GLY A 393 17.75 20.80 -18.42
C GLY A 393 17.74 19.85 -19.62
N ASP A 394 18.61 18.84 -19.60
CA ASP A 394 18.50 17.68 -20.49
C ASP A 394 18.20 16.47 -19.61
N ILE A 395 16.92 16.14 -19.49
CA ILE A 395 16.42 15.12 -18.57
C ILE A 395 16.59 13.75 -19.22
N PHE A 396 17.57 12.98 -18.75
CA PHE A 396 17.86 11.64 -19.29
C PHE A 396 17.09 10.52 -18.59
N GLY A 397 16.60 10.77 -17.37
CA GLY A 397 15.95 9.76 -16.57
C GLY A 397 15.35 10.32 -15.29
N GLY A 398 14.89 9.43 -14.43
CA GLY A 398 14.24 9.77 -13.17
C GLY A 398 13.49 8.60 -12.56
N CYS A 399 12.88 8.85 -11.40
CA CYS A 399 12.04 7.89 -10.72
C CYS A 399 10.96 8.59 -9.89
N PHE A 400 9.93 7.82 -9.57
CA PHE A 400 9.04 8.13 -8.46
C PHE A 400 9.60 7.54 -7.17
N LEU A 401 9.42 8.29 -6.09
CA LEU A 401 9.57 7.79 -4.72
C LEU A 401 8.24 7.18 -4.26
N GLU A 402 8.28 6.42 -3.18
CA GLU A 402 7.11 5.72 -2.64
C GLU A 402 5.98 6.69 -2.24
N ASN A 403 6.34 7.83 -1.65
CA ASN A 403 5.39 8.89 -1.31
C ASN A 403 4.81 9.64 -2.53
N GLY A 404 5.27 9.33 -3.76
CA GLY A 404 4.84 9.94 -5.00
C GLY A 404 5.66 11.16 -5.44
N ASP A 405 6.66 11.57 -4.67
CA ASP A 405 7.63 12.58 -5.07
C ASP A 405 8.46 12.09 -6.26
N ILE A 406 9.08 13.01 -6.99
CA ILE A 406 9.76 12.72 -8.26
C ILE A 406 11.20 13.20 -8.18
N VAL A 407 12.13 12.37 -8.62
CA VAL A 407 13.54 12.76 -8.79
C VAL A 407 13.94 12.61 -10.25
N LEU A 408 14.43 13.68 -10.86
CA LEU A 408 14.86 13.70 -12.26
C LEU A 408 16.38 13.81 -12.38
N ALA A 409 16.98 13.10 -13.33
CA ALA A 409 18.39 13.24 -13.70
C ALA A 409 18.57 14.34 -14.76
N ASP A 410 19.05 15.52 -14.35
CA ASP A 410 19.42 16.59 -15.28
C ASP A 410 20.92 16.54 -15.61
N SER A 411 21.20 16.06 -16.82
CA SER A 411 22.57 15.86 -17.30
C SER A 411 23.32 17.16 -17.53
N LYS A 412 22.62 18.24 -17.92
CA LYS A 412 23.25 19.54 -18.25
C LYS A 412 23.70 20.29 -17.00
N SER A 413 22.89 20.27 -15.96
CA SER A 413 23.15 21.05 -14.75
C SER A 413 24.06 20.34 -13.74
N PHE A 414 24.40 19.06 -13.94
CA PHE A 414 25.08 18.23 -12.94
C PHE A 414 24.29 18.12 -11.62
N HIS A 415 22.95 18.12 -11.73
CA HIS A 415 22.06 17.94 -10.60
C HIS A 415 21.02 16.86 -10.88
N CYS A 416 20.52 16.24 -9.80
CA CYS A 416 19.20 15.63 -9.81
C CYS A 416 18.19 16.58 -9.17
N LEU A 417 17.02 16.72 -9.79
CA LEU A 417 15.98 17.66 -9.38
C LEU A 417 14.92 16.90 -8.56
N TYR A 418 14.70 17.29 -7.30
CA TYR A 418 13.73 16.66 -6.40
C TYR A 418 12.45 17.50 -6.33
N TYR A 419 11.34 16.92 -6.76
CA TYR A 419 10.01 17.52 -6.77
C TYR A 419 9.11 16.88 -5.73
N SER A 420 8.35 17.72 -5.03
CA SER A 420 7.25 17.27 -4.17
C SER A 420 5.99 18.05 -4.52
N ASN A 421 4.86 17.33 -4.64
CA ASN A 421 3.58 17.90 -5.08
C ASN A 421 3.70 18.74 -6.37
N GLY A 422 4.54 18.30 -7.32
CA GLY A 422 4.76 18.98 -8.60
C GLY A 422 5.70 20.19 -8.57
N ASN A 423 6.18 20.60 -7.40
CA ASN A 423 7.07 21.75 -7.25
C ASN A 423 8.50 21.32 -6.98
N LEU A 424 9.48 22.02 -7.57
CA LEU A 424 10.89 21.77 -7.31
C LEU A 424 11.23 22.19 -5.88
N VAL A 425 11.67 21.25 -5.05
CA VAL A 425 11.99 21.51 -3.64
C VAL A 425 13.50 21.60 -3.44
N ARG A 426 14.29 20.71 -4.08
CA ARG A 426 15.75 20.62 -3.88
C ARG A 426 16.49 20.19 -5.15
N LYS A 427 17.78 20.53 -5.21
CA LYS A 427 18.72 20.07 -6.25
C LYS A 427 19.84 19.25 -5.57
N ILE A 428 20.02 18.02 -6.00
CA ILE A 428 21.04 17.08 -5.51
C ILE A 428 22.25 17.20 -6.43
N THR A 429 23.37 17.71 -5.94
CA THR A 429 24.58 17.81 -6.75
C THR A 429 25.17 16.43 -7.02
N VAL A 430 25.46 16.15 -8.29
CA VAL A 430 26.11 14.91 -8.73
C VAL A 430 27.49 15.20 -9.32
N ARG A 431 28.37 14.20 -9.28
CA ARG A 431 29.78 14.35 -9.68
C ARG A 431 29.98 14.71 -11.16
N GLY A 432 29.05 14.32 -12.03
CA GLY A 432 29.14 14.46 -13.47
C GLY A 432 27.78 14.46 -14.11
N HIS A 433 27.73 14.18 -15.41
CA HIS A 433 26.47 14.18 -16.16
C HIS A 433 25.54 13.11 -15.62
N ALA A 434 24.48 13.52 -14.91
CA ALA A 434 23.45 12.62 -14.42
C ALA A 434 22.81 11.90 -15.62
N ARG A 435 22.71 10.57 -15.56
CA ARG A 435 22.12 9.76 -16.62
C ARG A 435 20.77 9.21 -16.22
N ASP A 436 20.69 8.68 -15.01
CA ASP A 436 19.42 8.19 -14.48
C ASP A 436 19.47 8.05 -12.96
N VAL A 437 18.28 8.04 -12.34
CA VAL A 437 18.06 7.86 -10.91
C VAL A 437 17.08 6.72 -10.70
N VAL A 438 17.42 5.80 -9.79
CA VAL A 438 16.56 4.68 -9.40
C VAL A 438 16.31 4.74 -7.90
N TYR A 439 15.05 4.75 -7.50
CA TYR A 439 14.65 4.60 -6.10
C TYR A 439 14.92 3.16 -5.65
N ARG A 440 15.76 2.97 -4.62
CA ARG A 440 16.12 1.63 -4.12
C ARG A 440 15.25 1.21 -2.95
N ASN A 441 15.19 2.05 -1.92
CA ASN A 441 14.47 1.86 -0.68
C ASN A 441 14.14 3.24 -0.06
N PRO A 442 13.33 3.32 1.02
CA PRO A 442 12.84 4.58 1.60
C PRO A 442 13.88 5.61 1.97
N SER A 443 15.15 5.21 2.13
CA SER A 443 16.23 6.12 2.51
C SER A 443 17.27 6.32 1.41
N GLU A 444 17.12 5.70 0.24
CA GLU A 444 18.24 5.55 -0.70
C GLU A 444 17.88 5.66 -2.18
N LEU A 445 18.67 6.46 -2.91
CA LEU A 445 18.70 6.54 -4.36
C LEU A 445 20.00 5.96 -4.93
N LEU A 446 19.85 5.30 -6.08
CA LEU A 446 20.96 4.93 -6.94
C LEU A 446 21.03 5.92 -8.09
N ILE A 447 22.14 6.64 -8.20
CA ILE A 447 22.34 7.62 -9.27
C ILE A 447 23.46 7.15 -10.17
N SER A 448 23.16 7.08 -11.47
CA SER A 448 24.17 6.85 -12.51
C SER A 448 24.64 8.17 -13.10
N SER A 449 25.96 8.31 -13.27
CA SER A 449 26.55 9.50 -13.89
C SER A 449 27.76 9.17 -14.75
N ASN A 450 28.05 10.03 -15.72
CA ASN A 450 29.27 9.94 -16.54
C ASN A 450 30.23 11.08 -16.20
N VAL A 451 31.47 10.73 -15.90
CA VAL A 451 32.57 11.67 -15.66
C VAL A 451 33.72 11.29 -16.59
N GLN A 452 34.12 12.19 -17.49
CA GLN A 452 35.21 11.93 -18.46
C GLN A 452 35.01 10.61 -19.22
N SER A 453 33.78 10.36 -19.70
CA SER A 453 33.37 9.14 -20.39
C SER A 453 33.47 7.83 -19.59
N ARG A 454 33.56 7.92 -18.26
CA ARG A 454 33.49 6.77 -17.35
C ARG A 454 32.19 6.79 -16.58
N GLY A 455 31.46 5.67 -16.61
CA GLY A 455 30.23 5.44 -15.90
C GLY A 455 30.47 5.17 -14.42
N HIS A 456 29.67 5.81 -13.58
CA HIS A 456 29.67 5.68 -12.13
C HIS A 456 28.25 5.37 -11.65
N ILE A 457 28.14 4.53 -10.63
CA ILE A 457 26.91 4.32 -9.85
C ILE A 457 27.26 4.60 -8.39
N GLU A 458 26.45 5.43 -7.75
CA GLU A 458 26.67 5.94 -6.41
C GLU A 458 25.36 5.90 -5.59
N HIS A 459 25.50 5.65 -4.30
CA HIS A 459 24.40 5.70 -3.32
C HIS A 459 24.25 7.11 -2.77
N TYR A 460 23.00 7.58 -2.75
CA TYR A 460 22.61 8.85 -2.16
C TYR A 460 21.55 8.61 -1.09
N ASP A 461 21.71 9.28 0.04
CA ASP A 461 20.73 9.30 1.12
C ASP A 461 19.62 10.30 0.74
N ILE A 462 18.35 9.87 0.81
CA ILE A 462 17.19 10.70 0.43
C ILE A 462 16.98 11.85 1.43
N GLU A 463 17.20 11.63 2.73
CA GLU A 463 16.94 12.66 3.74
C GLU A 463 18.02 13.74 3.70
N LYS A 464 19.28 13.30 3.63
CA LYS A 464 20.46 14.16 3.60
C LYS A 464 20.75 14.71 2.20
N MET A 465 20.18 14.12 1.16
CA MET A 465 20.40 14.47 -0.25
C MET A 465 21.88 14.45 -0.63
N GLN A 466 22.64 13.52 -0.05
CA GLN A 466 24.09 13.46 -0.19
C GLN A 466 24.56 12.05 -0.47
N LYS A 467 25.62 11.98 -1.26
CA LYS A 467 26.35 10.76 -1.51
C LYS A 467 26.98 10.26 -0.20
N TYR A 468 26.85 8.96 0.06
CA TYR A 468 27.55 8.32 1.17
C TYR A 468 28.37 7.08 0.77
N LYS A 469 28.13 6.49 -0.43
CA LYS A 469 28.87 5.29 -0.88
C LYS A 469 29.00 5.22 -2.40
N ASN A 470 30.15 4.72 -2.89
CA ASN A 470 30.35 4.37 -4.30
C ASN A 470 30.03 2.88 -4.51
N ILE A 471 29.39 2.54 -5.63
CA ILE A 471 29.05 1.15 -5.97
C ILE A 471 29.99 0.64 -7.06
N THR A 472 29.91 1.27 -8.23
CA THR A 472 30.58 0.78 -9.43
C THR A 472 31.20 1.94 -10.17
N LYS A 473 32.41 1.71 -10.68
CA LYS A 473 33.07 2.58 -11.65
C LYS A 473 33.56 1.72 -12.81
N LYS A 474 33.19 2.07 -14.04
CA LYS A 474 33.63 1.35 -15.25
C LYS A 474 34.19 2.31 -16.28
N HIS A 475 35.08 1.81 -17.13
CA HIS A 475 35.68 2.56 -18.24
C HIS A 475 34.79 2.58 -19.49
N VAL A 476 33.47 2.68 -19.30
CA VAL A 476 32.46 2.75 -20.35
C VAL A 476 31.39 3.75 -19.93
N GLN A 477 30.69 4.35 -20.89
CA GLN A 477 29.60 5.28 -20.62
C GLN A 477 28.32 4.54 -20.24
N PHE A 478 27.60 5.05 -19.25
CA PHE A 478 26.27 4.56 -18.89
C PHE A 478 25.20 5.41 -19.56
N PHE A 479 24.19 4.77 -20.15
CA PHE A 479 23.12 5.46 -20.85
C PHE A 479 21.82 5.50 -20.06
N HIS A 480 21.47 4.39 -19.40
CA HIS A 480 20.25 4.21 -18.62
C HIS A 480 20.47 3.17 -17.50
N LEU A 481 19.76 3.30 -16.38
CA LEU A 481 19.87 2.46 -15.19
C LEU A 481 18.49 1.90 -14.82
N THR A 482 18.41 0.61 -14.50
CA THR A 482 17.20 0.02 -13.94
C THR A 482 17.55 -1.07 -12.94
N LYS A 483 16.55 -1.54 -12.19
CA LYS A 483 16.71 -2.64 -11.23
C LYS A 483 15.57 -3.65 -11.32
N SER A 484 15.88 -4.89 -10.97
CA SER A 484 14.90 -5.87 -10.55
C SER A 484 15.03 -6.14 -9.05
N SER A 485 14.27 -7.11 -8.52
CA SER A 485 14.43 -7.55 -7.14
C SER A 485 15.82 -8.14 -6.86
N LYS A 486 16.50 -8.67 -7.88
CA LYS A 486 17.78 -9.39 -7.71
C LYS A 486 19.00 -8.67 -8.25
N PHE A 487 18.84 -7.85 -9.30
CA PHE A 487 19.97 -7.31 -10.04
C PHE A 487 19.75 -5.85 -10.44
N ILE A 488 20.85 -5.15 -10.71
CA ILE A 488 20.87 -3.83 -11.35
C ILE A 488 21.32 -4.01 -12.80
N TYR A 489 20.68 -3.32 -13.73
CA TYR A 489 20.99 -3.38 -15.16
C TYR A 489 21.36 -2.00 -15.70
N VAL A 490 22.41 -1.94 -16.51
CA VAL A 490 22.94 -0.68 -17.06
C VAL A 490 23.15 -0.81 -18.56
N ALA A 491 22.52 0.06 -19.35
CA ALA A 491 22.75 0.12 -20.79
C ALA A 491 24.09 0.82 -21.10
N CYS A 492 24.96 0.18 -21.88
CA CYS A 492 26.31 0.63 -22.20
C CYS A 492 26.58 0.76 -23.72
N SER A 493 25.55 1.04 -24.54
CA SER A 493 25.59 1.10 -26.01
C SER A 493 25.60 -0.26 -26.72
N ASP A 494 26.61 -1.11 -26.53
CA ASP A 494 26.77 -2.40 -27.24
C ASP A 494 26.57 -3.62 -26.33
N PHE A 495 26.49 -3.41 -25.02
CA PHE A 495 26.11 -4.43 -24.04
C PHE A 495 25.26 -3.83 -22.91
N ILE A 496 24.62 -4.71 -22.15
CA ILE A 496 23.98 -4.42 -20.88
C ILE A 496 24.84 -5.03 -19.76
N LEU A 497 25.24 -4.22 -18.79
CA LEU A 497 25.85 -4.71 -17.55
C LEU A 497 24.78 -5.20 -16.61
N LYS A 498 24.90 -6.45 -16.15
CA LYS A 498 24.12 -7.02 -15.06
C LYS A 498 24.99 -7.05 -13.82
N LEU A 499 24.57 -6.34 -12.79
CA LEU A 499 25.27 -6.20 -11.53
C LEU A 499 24.43 -6.79 -10.40
N ASP A 500 25.09 -7.29 -9.36
CA ASP A 500 24.42 -7.53 -8.08
C ASP A 500 24.14 -6.19 -7.35
N HIS A 501 23.44 -6.27 -6.22
CA HIS A 501 23.08 -5.11 -5.41
C HIS A 501 24.26 -4.45 -4.68
N GLU A 502 25.44 -5.08 -4.70
CA GLU A 502 26.71 -4.55 -4.17
C GLU A 502 27.54 -3.83 -5.23
N GLY A 503 27.21 -4.01 -6.52
CA GLY A 503 27.91 -3.40 -7.64
C GLY A 503 28.87 -4.30 -8.39
N ASN A 504 28.95 -5.58 -8.02
CA ASN A 504 29.81 -6.53 -8.68
C ASN A 504 29.19 -6.95 -10.01
N THR A 505 30.03 -7.12 -11.03
CA THR A 505 29.57 -7.55 -12.35
C THR A 505 29.26 -9.04 -12.32
N VAL A 506 28.00 -9.38 -12.56
CA VAL A 506 27.52 -10.77 -12.68
C VAL A 506 27.69 -11.24 -14.12
N GLU A 507 27.29 -10.41 -15.09
CA GLU A 507 27.26 -10.77 -16.50
C GLU A 507 27.32 -9.52 -17.40
N GLN A 508 27.84 -9.68 -18.61
CA GLN A 508 27.74 -8.68 -19.68
C GLN A 508 26.94 -9.29 -20.83
N ILE A 509 25.81 -8.69 -21.15
CA ILE A 509 24.87 -9.21 -22.13
C ILE A 509 25.04 -8.41 -23.42
N ALA A 510 25.49 -9.06 -24.49
CA ALA A 510 25.64 -8.43 -25.80
C ALA A 510 24.27 -8.03 -26.36
N VAL A 511 24.17 -6.81 -26.89
CA VAL A 511 22.95 -6.27 -27.48
C VAL A 511 23.26 -5.53 -28.79
N ASP A 512 22.23 -5.04 -29.47
CA ASP A 512 22.42 -4.26 -30.68
C ASP A 512 23.14 -2.94 -30.36
N ASN A 513 24.03 -2.50 -31.25
CA ASN A 513 24.79 -1.27 -31.05
C ASN A 513 23.87 -0.05 -30.90
N GLY A 514 24.25 0.92 -30.07
CA GLY A 514 23.44 2.09 -29.75
C GLY A 514 22.22 1.77 -28.88
N THR A 515 22.29 0.72 -28.07
CA THR A 515 21.33 0.43 -27.01
C THR A 515 21.45 1.44 -25.89
N TYR A 516 20.46 2.33 -25.78
CA TYR A 516 20.48 3.45 -24.85
C TYR A 516 19.54 3.27 -23.67
N SER A 517 18.57 2.35 -23.76
CA SER A 517 17.63 2.09 -22.67
C SER A 517 17.49 0.60 -22.38
N VAL A 518 17.33 0.27 -21.10
CA VAL A 518 17.02 -1.06 -20.59
C VAL A 518 15.90 -0.99 -19.55
N ALA A 519 14.99 -1.95 -19.57
CA ALA A 519 13.99 -2.21 -18.53
C ALA A 519 13.89 -3.72 -18.26
N VAL A 520 13.26 -4.08 -17.14
CA VAL A 520 13.03 -5.48 -16.77
C VAL A 520 11.58 -5.63 -16.34
N ASN A 521 10.88 -6.63 -16.89
CA ASN A 521 9.49 -6.86 -16.55
C ASN A 521 9.34 -7.82 -15.34
N ASN A 522 8.10 -8.08 -14.93
CA ASN A 522 7.79 -8.94 -13.78
C ASN A 522 8.21 -10.41 -13.99
N ARG A 523 8.45 -10.84 -15.24
CA ARG A 523 8.97 -12.17 -15.59
C ARG A 523 10.51 -12.22 -15.59
N GLN A 524 11.17 -11.13 -15.20
CA GLN A 524 12.62 -10.96 -15.24
C GLN A 524 13.20 -11.05 -16.68
N GLU A 525 12.38 -10.79 -17.70
CA GLU A 525 12.85 -10.62 -19.07
C GLU A 525 13.47 -9.22 -19.21
N ILE A 526 14.52 -9.11 -20.01
CA ILE A 526 15.28 -7.87 -20.23
C ILE A 526 14.78 -7.24 -21.52
N ILE A 527 14.34 -5.99 -21.45
CA ILE A 527 13.84 -5.23 -22.59
C ILE A 527 14.87 -4.13 -22.89
N SER A 528 15.25 -3.98 -24.14
CA SER A 528 16.23 -2.98 -24.57
C SER A 528 15.77 -2.24 -25.82
N SER A 529 16.19 -0.99 -25.98
CA SER A 529 15.98 -0.24 -27.22
C SER A 529 17.28 0.24 -27.84
N SER A 530 17.45 -0.05 -29.13
CA SER A 530 18.57 0.42 -29.93
C SER A 530 18.16 1.61 -30.80
N CYS A 531 18.86 2.72 -30.61
CA CYS A 531 18.71 3.90 -31.43
C CYS A 531 19.25 3.70 -32.84
N SER A 532 20.27 2.85 -33.02
CA SER A 532 20.89 2.58 -34.32
C SER A 532 19.99 1.73 -35.22
N THR A 533 19.32 0.71 -34.66
CA THR A 533 18.45 -0.19 -35.42
C THR A 533 16.98 0.27 -35.44
N HIS A 534 16.61 1.22 -34.58
CA HIS A 534 15.22 1.65 -34.35
C HIS A 534 14.32 0.49 -33.88
N GLN A 535 14.88 -0.44 -33.09
CA GLN A 535 14.18 -1.61 -32.60
C GLN A 535 14.13 -1.67 -31.08
N VAL A 536 13.13 -2.40 -30.60
CA VAL A 536 13.02 -2.84 -29.20
C VAL A 536 13.12 -4.35 -29.18
N THR A 537 13.91 -4.89 -28.26
CA THR A 537 14.15 -6.33 -28.14
C THR A 537 13.83 -6.79 -26.74
N VAL A 538 13.04 -7.85 -26.62
CA VAL A 538 12.77 -8.57 -25.37
C VAL A 538 13.65 -9.81 -25.33
N MET A 539 14.39 -10.00 -24.24
CA MET A 539 15.36 -11.06 -24.04
C MET A 539 15.09 -11.82 -22.75
N ASN A 540 15.52 -13.08 -22.68
CA ASN A 540 15.56 -13.78 -21.40
C ASN A 540 16.72 -13.27 -20.51
N GLN A 541 16.85 -13.82 -19.31
CA GLN A 541 17.89 -13.42 -18.35
C GLN A 541 19.34 -13.65 -18.79
N SER A 542 19.55 -14.47 -19.83
CA SER A 542 20.85 -14.80 -20.43
C SER A 542 21.11 -14.00 -21.72
N GLY A 543 20.23 -13.05 -22.08
CA GLY A 543 20.38 -12.23 -23.27
C GLY A 543 19.90 -12.84 -24.58
N VAL A 544 19.26 -14.02 -24.56
CA VAL A 544 18.70 -14.61 -25.78
C VAL A 544 17.47 -13.82 -26.20
N LYS A 545 17.45 -13.31 -27.43
CA LYS A 545 16.32 -12.56 -28.01
C LYS A 545 15.10 -13.47 -28.12
N ILE A 546 13.97 -13.05 -27.55
CA ILE A 546 12.68 -13.75 -27.58
C ILE A 546 11.75 -13.06 -28.58
N TYR A 547 11.59 -11.74 -28.44
CA TYR A 547 10.73 -10.92 -29.28
C TYR A 547 11.49 -9.69 -29.76
N SER A 548 11.06 -9.13 -30.89
CA SER A 548 11.59 -7.87 -31.40
C SER A 548 10.48 -7.08 -32.04
N TYR A 549 10.52 -5.77 -31.83
CA TYR A 549 9.56 -4.81 -32.36
C TYR A 549 10.29 -3.77 -33.18
N SER A 550 9.73 -3.49 -34.35
CA SER A 550 10.14 -2.40 -35.22
C SER A 550 8.89 -1.84 -35.89
N HIS A 551 8.90 -0.55 -36.20
CA HIS A 551 7.76 0.12 -36.82
C HIS A 551 8.23 1.30 -37.66
N GLU A 552 7.50 1.62 -38.73
CA GLU A 552 7.82 2.75 -39.61
C GLU A 552 7.84 4.09 -38.86
N LYS A 553 6.91 4.26 -37.91
CA LYS A 553 6.79 5.42 -37.03
C LYS A 553 7.61 5.33 -35.74
N LEU A 554 8.47 4.31 -35.55
CA LEU A 554 9.40 4.29 -34.44
C LEU A 554 10.77 4.75 -34.92
N ARG A 555 11.24 5.90 -34.43
CA ARG A 555 12.57 6.42 -34.76
C ARG A 555 13.29 6.85 -33.50
N LEU A 556 14.55 6.43 -33.39
CA LEU A 556 15.44 6.71 -32.26
C LEU A 556 14.76 6.44 -30.89
N PRO A 557 14.49 5.18 -30.53
CA PRO A 557 13.87 4.85 -29.24
C PRO A 557 14.85 5.08 -28.07
N TYR A 558 14.89 6.30 -27.54
CA TYR A 558 15.87 6.73 -26.52
C TYR A 558 15.58 6.19 -25.12
N GLY A 559 14.30 6.09 -24.77
CA GLY A 559 13.86 5.69 -23.45
C GLY A 559 12.78 4.63 -23.53
N LEU A 560 12.75 3.74 -22.56
CA LEU A 560 11.64 2.82 -22.37
C LEU A 560 11.46 2.49 -20.90
N ASP A 561 10.26 2.06 -20.56
CA ASP A 561 9.95 1.50 -19.26
C ASP A 561 8.81 0.49 -19.38
N VAL A 562 8.62 -0.31 -18.34
CA VAL A 562 7.58 -1.33 -18.29
C VAL A 562 6.66 -1.04 -17.11
N ASN A 563 5.35 -1.01 -17.37
CA ASN A 563 4.39 -0.82 -16.30
C ASN A 563 4.18 -2.11 -15.49
N PHE A 564 3.44 -2.01 -14.38
CA PHE A 564 3.18 -3.16 -13.50
C PHE A 564 2.40 -4.31 -14.17
N SER A 565 1.73 -4.06 -15.30
CA SER A 565 1.05 -5.10 -16.11
C SER A 565 1.98 -5.79 -17.12
N GLY A 566 3.24 -5.34 -17.25
CA GLY A 566 4.22 -5.87 -18.19
C GLY A 566 4.19 -5.22 -19.58
N ASN A 567 3.34 -4.21 -19.80
CA ASN A 567 3.28 -3.50 -21.08
C ASN A 567 4.50 -2.58 -21.22
N ILE A 568 5.07 -2.55 -22.43
CA ILE A 568 6.31 -1.85 -22.74
C ILE A 568 5.96 -0.49 -23.34
N PHE A 569 6.48 0.58 -22.76
CA PHE A 569 6.31 1.94 -23.26
C PHE A 569 7.63 2.44 -23.81
N VAL A 570 7.63 2.93 -25.04
CA VAL A 570 8.84 3.26 -25.79
C VAL A 570 8.76 4.70 -26.27
N ALA A 571 9.70 5.53 -25.83
CA ALA A 571 9.83 6.92 -26.23
C ALA A 571 10.55 7.03 -27.59
N GLY A 572 9.77 7.19 -28.66
CA GLY A 572 10.25 7.44 -30.02
C GLY A 572 10.68 8.89 -30.19
N TYR A 573 11.87 9.23 -29.73
CA TYR A 573 12.40 10.59 -29.74
C TYR A 573 12.39 11.23 -31.15
N GLY A 574 12.83 10.47 -32.16
CA GLY A 574 12.92 10.95 -33.54
C GLY A 574 11.57 10.99 -34.27
N SER A 575 10.56 10.30 -33.73
CA SER A 575 9.23 10.17 -34.31
C SER A 575 8.14 10.92 -33.56
N ASN A 576 8.49 11.64 -32.49
CA ASN A 576 7.55 12.43 -31.66
C ASN A 576 6.36 11.61 -31.14
N ASN A 577 6.64 10.40 -30.64
CA ASN A 577 5.58 9.54 -30.15
C ASN A 577 6.03 8.60 -29.03
N ILE A 578 5.05 8.06 -28.33
CA ILE A 578 5.22 6.96 -27.38
C ILE A 578 4.47 5.76 -27.93
N HIS A 579 5.19 4.66 -28.14
CA HIS A 579 4.60 3.39 -28.52
C HIS A 579 4.29 2.56 -27.27
N VAL A 580 3.10 1.99 -27.22
CA VAL A 580 2.67 1.08 -26.15
C VAL A 580 2.56 -0.32 -26.72
N LEU A 581 3.29 -1.26 -26.14
CA LEU A 581 3.37 -2.64 -26.61
C LEU A 581 2.90 -3.61 -25.52
N THR A 582 2.42 -4.79 -25.94
CA THR A 582 2.23 -5.93 -25.05
C THR A 582 3.57 -6.44 -24.50
N PRO A 583 3.57 -7.31 -23.48
CA PRO A 583 4.79 -7.97 -23.01
C PRO A 583 5.53 -8.78 -24.10
N THR A 584 4.83 -9.20 -25.15
CA THR A 584 5.36 -9.94 -26.31
C THR A 584 5.75 -9.02 -27.48
N ALA A 585 5.82 -7.71 -27.23
CA ALA A 585 6.22 -6.68 -28.19
C ALA A 585 5.26 -6.47 -29.38
N GLU A 586 3.97 -6.73 -29.19
CA GLU A 586 2.91 -6.40 -30.15
C GLU A 586 2.37 -4.98 -29.89
N LEU A 587 2.09 -4.21 -30.95
CA LEU A 587 1.62 -2.82 -30.82
C LEU A 587 0.19 -2.76 -30.29
N LEU A 588 -0.04 -1.96 -29.25
CA LEU A 588 -1.35 -1.62 -28.70
C LEU A 588 -1.84 -0.24 -29.15
N LYS A 589 -1.03 0.80 -28.94
CA LYS A 589 -1.39 2.20 -29.24
C LYS A 589 -0.15 3.07 -29.43
N ILE A 590 -0.29 4.15 -30.17
CA ILE A 590 0.73 5.19 -30.35
C ILE A 590 0.13 6.52 -29.85
N PHE A 591 0.85 7.19 -28.97
CA PHE A 591 0.51 8.53 -28.47
C PHE A 591 1.46 9.56 -29.06
N GLU A 592 0.93 10.65 -29.61
CA GLU A 592 1.73 11.76 -30.11
C GLU A 592 2.26 12.58 -28.92
N VAL A 593 3.58 12.68 -28.81
CA VAL A 593 4.26 13.40 -27.73
C VAL A 593 5.52 14.04 -28.31
N ALA A 594 5.73 15.33 -28.11
CA ALA A 594 6.88 16.00 -28.71
C ALA A 594 8.21 15.52 -28.11
N GLN A 595 9.08 14.94 -28.95
CA GLN A 595 10.45 14.53 -28.65
C GLN A 595 10.65 13.87 -27.27
N PRO A 596 9.94 12.76 -26.97
CA PRO A 596 10.04 12.10 -25.68
C PRO A 596 11.42 11.45 -25.59
N ARG A 597 12.17 11.76 -24.54
CA ARG A 597 13.52 11.24 -24.32
C ARG A 597 13.54 10.09 -23.33
N CYS A 598 12.82 10.24 -22.22
CA CYS A 598 12.69 9.21 -21.20
C CYS A 598 11.22 9.07 -20.79
N ILE A 599 10.85 7.86 -20.39
CA ILE A 599 9.56 7.56 -19.76
C ILE A 599 9.84 6.71 -18.54
N LYS A 600 9.18 7.00 -17.41
CA LYS A 600 9.28 6.19 -16.19
C LYS A 600 7.93 6.11 -15.48
N PHE A 601 7.52 4.91 -15.11
CA PHE A 601 6.27 4.67 -14.40
C PHE A 601 6.47 4.77 -12.90
N LYS A 602 5.44 5.28 -12.22
CA LYS A 602 5.29 5.08 -10.78
C LYS A 602 4.98 3.60 -10.55
N GLU A 603 5.68 2.99 -9.59
CA GLU A 603 5.47 1.58 -9.25
C GLU A 603 3.99 1.32 -8.96
N ASN A 604 3.43 0.27 -9.57
CA ASN A 604 2.03 -0.13 -9.46
C ASN A 604 1.01 0.97 -9.79
N SER A 605 1.31 1.82 -10.76
CA SER A 605 0.41 2.87 -11.21
C SER A 605 0.38 2.98 -12.73
N TYR A 606 -0.67 3.62 -13.24
CA TYR A 606 -0.75 4.11 -14.62
C TYR A 606 -0.20 5.53 -14.77
N LYS A 607 0.42 6.08 -13.72
CA LYS A 607 1.08 7.37 -13.75
C LYS A 607 2.52 7.23 -14.24
N CYS A 608 2.93 8.10 -15.16
CA CYS A 608 4.31 8.14 -15.64
C CYS A 608 4.85 9.57 -15.76
N ILE A 609 6.17 9.70 -15.68
CA ILE A 609 6.89 10.89 -16.13
C ILE A 609 7.34 10.70 -17.56
N VAL A 610 7.25 11.75 -18.37
CA VAL A 610 7.82 11.81 -19.71
C VAL A 610 8.72 13.04 -19.79
N GLY A 611 10.02 12.77 -19.92
CA GLY A 611 11.04 13.81 -20.09
C GLY A 611 11.20 14.18 -21.56
N SER A 612 11.52 15.45 -21.81
CA SER A 612 11.84 15.99 -23.14
C SER A 612 13.16 16.75 -23.09
N VAL A 613 13.79 16.98 -24.25
CA VAL A 613 15.07 17.71 -24.37
C VAL A 613 14.87 19.22 -24.34
N TYR A 614 13.75 19.72 -24.88
CA TYR A 614 13.51 21.15 -25.08
C TYR A 614 12.23 21.65 -24.42
N ALA A 615 11.42 20.74 -23.87
CA ALA A 615 10.21 21.06 -23.13
C ALA A 615 10.35 20.63 -21.68
N THR A 616 9.50 21.20 -20.83
CA THR A 616 9.30 20.76 -19.46
C THR A 616 8.92 19.28 -19.43
N THR A 617 9.48 18.54 -18.47
CA THR A 617 9.06 17.19 -18.13
C THR A 617 7.62 17.21 -17.67
N LYS A 618 6.82 16.27 -18.18
CA LYS A 618 5.38 16.20 -17.92
C LYS A 618 5.05 14.92 -17.17
N VAL A 619 4.05 15.01 -16.30
CA VAL A 619 3.48 13.86 -15.60
C VAL A 619 2.14 13.54 -16.26
N TYR A 620 1.96 12.28 -16.66
CA TYR A 620 0.74 11.80 -17.30
C TYR A 620 0.10 10.69 -16.48
N ASP A 621 -1.21 10.56 -16.61
CA ASP A 621 -1.99 9.41 -16.13
C ASP A 621 -2.70 8.75 -17.30
N PHE A 622 -2.69 7.42 -17.37
CA PHE A 622 -3.52 6.70 -18.33
C PHE A 622 -4.88 6.39 -17.70
N LEU A 623 -5.97 6.80 -18.36
CA LEU A 623 -7.34 6.64 -17.87
C LEU A 623 -8.19 5.82 -18.86
N PRO A 624 -9.19 5.06 -18.39
CA PRO A 624 -10.21 4.47 -19.26
C PRO A 624 -11.01 5.56 -19.97
N LYS A 625 -11.43 5.30 -21.20
CA LYS A 625 -12.14 6.26 -22.08
C LYS A 625 -13.49 6.75 -21.51
N ASP A 626 -14.10 6.00 -20.60
CA ASP A 626 -15.47 6.24 -20.12
C ASP A 626 -15.53 6.87 -18.70
N LEU A 627 -14.40 7.36 -18.18
CA LEU A 627 -14.32 7.99 -16.84
C LEU A 627 -14.29 9.52 -16.89
N GLU A 628 -14.56 10.12 -18.04
CA GLU A 628 -14.89 11.54 -18.15
C GLU A 628 -16.40 11.74 -17.93
N ALA A 629 -16.80 11.75 -16.66
CA ALA A 629 -18.10 12.27 -16.20
C ALA A 629 -17.88 13.38 -15.18
#